data_AF-A0A8S8YUH8-F1
#
_entry.id   AF-A0A8S8YUH8-F1
#
_cell.length_a   1.000
_cell.length_b   1.000
_cell.length_c   1.000
_cell.angle_alpha   90.00
_cell.angle_beta   90.00
_cell.angle_gamma   90.00
#
_symmetry.space_group_name_H-M   'P 1'
#
loop_
_entity.id
_entity.type
_entity.pdbx_description
1 polymer ?
#
loop_
_entity_poly.entity_id
_entity_poly.type
_entity_poly.pdbx_seq_one_letter_code
_entity_poly.pdbx_strand_id
1 'polypeptide(L)'
;MIAILMLLLLSLGDMIFESCGSAAIGFLCIPLLPPILTRKIWEEKLNVRLSLYHLIPTSFGTFIFPVFGATFGGPSLDEYSYWLLLIPFAALGGVFWSLPFAGWNYYKSSRNSE
;
A
#
# COMPACT_ATOMS: atom_id res chain seq x y z
N MET A 1 -11.15 -4.63 -1.04
CA MET A 1 -11.72 -3.80 -2.13
C MET A 1 -10.68 -2.83 -2.70
N ILE A 2 -10.06 -1.96 -1.89
CA ILE A 2 -9.00 -1.02 -2.33
C ILE A 2 -7.86 -1.74 -3.09
N ALA A 3 -7.28 -2.79 -2.51
CA ALA A 3 -6.16 -3.53 -3.12
C ALA A 3 -6.53 -4.19 -4.47
N ILE A 4 -7.76 -4.70 -4.61
CA ILE A 4 -8.23 -5.30 -5.86
C ILE A 4 -8.38 -4.23 -6.94
N LEU A 5 -8.95 -3.07 -6.58
CA LEU A 5 -9.10 -1.95 -7.50
C LEU A 5 -7.74 -1.38 -7.92
N MET A 6 -6.79 -1.33 -7.00
CA MET A 6 -5.40 -0.95 -7.28
C MET A 6 -4.73 -1.88 -8.27
N LEU A 7 -4.83 -3.20 -8.07
CA LEU A 7 -4.26 -4.18 -8.97
C LEU A 7 -4.89 -4.10 -10.38
N LEU A 8 -6.19 -3.84 -10.46
CA LEU A 8 -6.88 -3.60 -11.72
C LEU A 8 -6.38 -2.32 -12.42
N LEU A 9 -6.25 -1.22 -11.68
CA LEU A 9 -5.71 0.05 -12.17
C LEU A 9 -4.24 -0.07 -12.61
N LEU A 10 -3.44 -0.87 -11.89
CA LEU A 10 -2.05 -1.15 -12.22
C LEU A 10 -1.93 -2.00 -13.49
N SER A 11 -2.80 -3.00 -13.65
CA SER A 11 -2.87 -3.83 -14.86
C SER A 11 -3.34 -3.06 -16.09
N LEU A 12 -4.17 -2.02 -15.94
CA LEU A 12 -4.45 -1.04 -17.00
C LEU A 12 -3.29 -0.06 -17.21
N GLY A 13 -2.51 0.17 -16.16
CA GLY A 13 -1.41 1.12 -16.08
C GLY A 13 -0.21 0.78 -16.96
N ASP A 14 -0.05 -0.47 -17.40
CA ASP A 14 1.01 -0.85 -18.35
C ASP A 14 0.94 -0.07 -19.67
N MET A 15 -0.23 0.47 -20.05
CA MET A 15 -0.37 1.39 -21.19
C MET A 15 0.00 2.85 -20.86
N ILE A 16 0.14 3.20 -19.58
CA ILE A 16 0.29 4.59 -19.09
C ILE A 16 1.78 4.95 -18.90
N PHE A 17 2.68 3.99 -18.79
CA PHE A 17 4.11 4.23 -18.54
C PHE A 17 4.95 4.52 -19.81
N GLU A 18 4.34 4.93 -20.92
CA GLU A 18 5.08 5.27 -22.16
C GLU A 18 5.93 6.55 -22.05
N SER A 19 5.57 7.49 -21.17
CA SER A 19 6.29 8.75 -21.00
C SER A 19 6.49 9.12 -19.53
N CYS A 20 7.52 9.90 -19.23
CA CYS A 20 7.77 10.39 -17.86
C CYS A 20 6.59 11.18 -17.29
N GLY A 21 5.92 11.99 -18.12
CA GLY A 21 4.74 12.75 -17.71
C GLY A 21 3.54 11.87 -17.37
N SER A 22 3.26 10.86 -18.20
CA SER A 22 2.18 9.91 -17.96
C SER A 22 2.47 8.97 -16.78
N ALA A 23 3.73 8.61 -16.56
CA ALA A 23 4.18 7.85 -15.40
C ALA A 23 3.96 8.61 -14.08
N ALA A 24 4.28 9.91 -14.03
CA ALA A 24 4.06 10.74 -12.85
C ALA A 24 2.56 10.89 -12.53
N ILE A 25 1.71 11.04 -13.55
CA ILE A 25 0.25 11.11 -13.40
C ILE A 25 -0.29 9.76 -12.92
N GLY A 26 0.18 8.64 -13.50
CA GLY A 26 -0.17 7.29 -13.06
C GLY A 26 0.20 7.04 -11.60
N PHE A 27 1.40 7.45 -11.18
CA PHE A 27 1.89 7.33 -9.81
C PHE A 27 1.00 8.05 -8.79
N LEU A 28 0.32 9.14 -9.17
CA LEU A 28 -0.61 9.85 -8.30
C LEU A 28 -2.05 9.31 -8.41
N CYS A 29 -2.51 8.98 -9.60
CA CYS A 29 -3.88 8.54 -9.85
C CYS A 29 -4.16 7.12 -9.32
N ILE A 30 -3.22 6.19 -9.49
CA ILE A 30 -3.36 4.79 -9.06
C ILE A 30 -3.58 4.69 -7.54
N PRO A 31 -2.83 5.40 -6.66
CA PRO A 31 -3.11 5.40 -5.24
C PRO A 31 -4.28 6.28 -4.79
N LEU A 32 -4.71 7.28 -5.59
CA LEU A 32 -5.73 8.23 -5.15
C LEU A 32 -7.16 7.84 -5.56
N LEU A 33 -7.35 7.18 -6.70
CA LEU A 33 -8.68 6.75 -7.18
C LEU A 33 -9.34 5.66 -6.32
N PRO A 34 -8.63 4.60 -5.88
CA PRO A 34 -9.20 3.53 -5.07
C PRO A 34 -9.84 3.94 -3.75
N PRO A 35 -9.25 4.81 -2.92
CA PRO A 35 -9.84 5.22 -1.66
C PRO A 35 -11.11 6.07 -1.87
N ILE A 36 -11.15 6.89 -2.94
CA ILE A 36 -12.32 7.70 -3.29
C ILE A 36 -13.47 6.82 -3.76
N LEU A 37 -13.21 5.87 -4.66
CA LEU A 37 -14.21 4.94 -5.18
C LEU A 37 -14.73 4.01 -4.08
N THR A 38 -13.84 3.49 -3.24
CA THR A 38 -14.21 2.62 -2.12
C THR A 38 -15.13 3.33 -1.14
N ARG A 39 -14.83 4.59 -0.82
CA ARG A 39 -15.67 5.42 0.05
C ARG A 39 -17.07 5.63 -0.55
N LYS A 40 -17.17 5.97 -1.83
CA LYS A 40 -18.47 6.14 -2.51
C LYS A 40 -19.30 4.86 -2.50
N ILE A 41 -18.70 3.72 -2.87
CA ILE A 41 -19.40 2.42 -2.91
C ILE A 41 -19.90 2.02 -1.52
N TRP A 42 -19.11 2.23 -0.47
CA TRP A 42 -19.53 1.91 0.91
C TRP A 42 -20.61 2.86 1.44
N GLU A 43 -20.52 4.16 1.13
CA GLU A 43 -21.59 5.10 1.49
C GLU A 43 -22.91 4.72 0.78
N GLU A 44 -22.88 4.36 -0.50
CA GLU A 44 -24.09 4.00 -1.26
C GLU A 44 -24.66 2.61 -0.93
N LYS A 45 -23.81 1.59 -0.75
CA LYS A 45 -24.26 0.19 -0.57
C LYS A 45 -24.49 -0.20 0.89
N LEU A 46 -23.72 0.37 1.81
CA LEU A 46 -23.66 -0.06 3.21
C LEU A 46 -24.02 1.05 4.18
N ASN A 47 -24.20 2.29 3.71
CA ASN A 47 -24.46 3.46 4.54
C ASN A 47 -23.40 3.67 5.65
N VAL A 48 -22.15 3.24 5.37
CA VAL A 48 -21.02 3.37 6.30
C VAL A 48 -20.08 4.45 5.78
N ARG A 49 -19.82 5.46 6.61
CA ARG A 49 -18.98 6.60 6.25
C ARG A 49 -17.52 6.35 6.60
N LEU A 50 -16.72 6.00 5.59
CA LEU A 50 -15.27 5.81 5.76
C LEU A 50 -14.50 7.13 5.78
N SER A 51 -13.59 7.25 6.73
CA SER A 51 -12.72 8.41 6.85
C SER A 51 -11.62 8.37 5.78
N LEU A 52 -11.69 9.30 4.83
CA LEU A 52 -10.67 9.44 3.78
C LEU A 52 -9.25 9.64 4.33
N TYR A 53 -9.16 10.24 5.52
CA TYR A 53 -7.89 10.42 6.25
C TYR A 53 -7.19 9.10 6.58
N HIS A 54 -7.93 7.99 6.69
CA HIS A 54 -7.34 6.65 6.85
C HIS A 54 -7.14 5.94 5.52
N LEU A 55 -8.06 6.11 4.57
CA LEU A 55 -8.01 5.36 3.31
C LEU A 55 -6.88 5.85 2.40
N ILE A 56 -6.59 7.16 2.38
CA ILE A 56 -5.53 7.73 1.51
C ILE A 56 -4.13 7.23 1.93
N PRO A 57 -3.71 7.34 3.21
CA PRO A 57 -2.41 6.83 3.63
C PRO A 57 -2.28 5.32 3.41
N THR A 58 -3.34 4.57 3.69
CA THR A 58 -3.37 3.11 3.49
C THR A 58 -3.15 2.78 2.02
N SER A 59 -3.85 3.49 1.12
CA SER A 59 -3.75 3.33 -0.32
C SER A 59 -2.33 3.63 -0.82
N PHE A 60 -1.76 4.78 -0.45
CA PHE A 60 -0.38 5.12 -0.80
C PHE A 60 0.63 4.10 -0.27
N GLY A 61 0.45 3.62 0.96
CA GLY A 61 1.25 2.52 1.51
C GLY A 61 1.20 1.30 0.59
N THR A 62 0.01 0.77 0.32
CA THR A 62 -0.17 -0.41 -0.53
C THR A 62 0.36 -0.26 -1.95
N PHE A 63 0.47 0.96 -2.49
CA PHE A 63 1.05 1.21 -3.81
C PHE A 63 2.58 1.31 -3.78
N ILE A 64 3.14 1.96 -2.75
CA ILE A 64 4.58 2.15 -2.59
C ILE A 64 5.29 0.79 -2.39
N PHE A 65 4.77 -0.11 -1.55
CA PHE A 65 5.47 -1.35 -1.22
C PHE A 65 5.76 -2.27 -2.42
N PRO A 66 4.81 -2.57 -3.33
CA PRO A 66 5.08 -3.39 -4.52
C PRO A 66 6.02 -2.71 -5.50
N VAL A 67 5.88 -1.39 -5.70
CA VAL A 67 6.71 -0.62 -6.63
C VAL A 67 8.16 -0.57 -6.16
N PHE A 68 8.39 -0.31 -4.88
CA PHE A 68 9.74 -0.38 -4.29
C PHE A 68 10.27 -1.82 -4.27
N GLY A 69 9.44 -2.82 -3.99
CA GLY A 69 9.84 -4.24 -4.03
C GLY A 69 10.40 -4.66 -5.41
N ALA A 70 9.73 -4.27 -6.50
CA ALA A 70 10.23 -4.53 -7.85
C ALA A 70 11.47 -3.70 -8.20
N THR A 71 11.56 -2.46 -7.70
CA THR A 71 12.72 -1.56 -7.95
C THR A 71 13.99 -2.06 -7.25
N PHE A 72 13.87 -2.63 -6.05
CA PHE A 72 14.99 -3.24 -5.33
C PHE A 72 15.34 -4.66 -5.83
N GLY A 73 14.49 -5.27 -6.66
CA GLY A 73 14.64 -6.64 -7.18
C GLY A 73 14.83 -6.78 -8.67
N GLY A 74 15.14 -5.69 -9.37
CA GLY A 74 15.46 -5.73 -10.79
C GLY A 74 16.70 -6.61 -11.09
N PRO A 75 16.74 -7.30 -12.24
CA PRO A 75 17.66 -8.40 -12.57
C PRO A 75 19.14 -7.99 -12.76
N SER A 76 19.56 -6.83 -12.26
CA SER A 76 20.92 -6.31 -12.37
C SER A 76 21.76 -6.47 -11.09
N LEU A 77 21.20 -7.04 -10.03
CA LEU A 77 21.94 -7.41 -8.82
C LEU A 77 22.22 -8.91 -8.85
N ASP A 78 23.50 -9.28 -8.73
CA ASP A 78 23.99 -10.65 -8.63
C ASP A 78 23.06 -11.47 -7.72
N GLU A 79 22.40 -12.50 -8.28
CA GLU A 79 21.17 -13.11 -7.72
C GLU A 79 21.31 -13.46 -6.23
N TYR A 80 22.51 -13.87 -5.82
CA TYR A 80 22.83 -14.26 -4.45
C TYR A 80 22.73 -13.12 -3.42
N SER A 81 23.15 -11.90 -3.78
CA SER A 81 23.11 -10.74 -2.87
C SER A 81 21.70 -10.23 -2.65
N TYR A 82 20.83 -10.37 -3.66
CA TYR A 82 19.44 -9.96 -3.59
C TYR A 82 18.61 -10.85 -2.64
N TRP A 83 18.75 -12.18 -2.75
CA TRP A 83 18.07 -13.12 -1.84
C TRP A 83 18.44 -12.89 -0.37
N LEU A 84 19.70 -12.54 -0.10
CA LEU A 84 20.18 -12.24 1.25
C LEU A 84 19.66 -10.92 1.81
N LEU A 85 19.43 -9.90 0.97
CA LEU A 85 18.84 -8.62 1.38
C LEU A 85 17.32 -8.68 1.53
N LEU A 86 16.66 -9.57 0.79
CA LEU A 86 15.20 -9.71 0.83
C LEU A 86 14.70 -10.12 2.22
N ILE A 87 15.43 -10.99 2.91
CA ILE A 87 15.11 -11.46 4.27
C ILE A 87 15.09 -10.31 5.31
N PRO A 88 16.14 -9.49 5.46
CA PRO A 88 16.12 -8.37 6.40
C PRO A 88 15.13 -7.28 6.00
N PHE A 89 14.92 -6.99 4.70
CA PHE A 89 13.88 -6.05 4.27
C PHE A 89 12.47 -6.56 4.57
N ALA A 90 12.20 -7.85 4.36
CA ALA A 90 10.94 -8.47 4.73
C ALA A 90 10.72 -8.45 6.25
N ALA A 91 11.77 -8.70 7.04
CA ALA A 91 11.71 -8.62 8.50
C ALA A 91 11.43 -7.18 8.97
N LEU A 92 12.12 -6.17 8.41
CA LEU A 92 11.90 -4.76 8.73
C LEU A 92 10.50 -4.31 8.34
N GLY A 93 10.03 -4.71 7.15
CA GLY A 93 8.66 -4.47 6.72
C GLY A 93 7.65 -5.10 7.67
N GLY A 94 7.84 -6.37 8.04
CA GLY A 94 6.98 -7.08 8.98
C GLY A 94 6.93 -6.42 10.37
N VAL A 95 8.08 -6.00 10.91
CA VAL A 95 8.15 -5.26 12.17
C VAL A 95 7.40 -3.94 12.06
N PHE A 96 7.70 -3.14 11.04
CA PHE A 96 7.04 -1.85 10.80
C PHE A 96 5.52 -1.99 10.69
N TRP A 97 5.02 -3.04 10.04
CA TRP A 97 3.59 -3.30 9.88
C TRP A 97 2.91 -3.92 11.11
N SER A 98 3.65 -4.60 11.97
CA SER A 98 3.14 -5.12 13.24
C SER A 98 3.02 -4.04 14.33
N LEU A 99 3.75 -2.93 14.21
CA LEU A 99 3.80 -1.85 15.20
C LEU A 99 2.42 -1.27 15.58
N PRO A 100 1.50 -0.97 14.64
CA PRO A 100 0.18 -0.46 14.98
C PRO A 100 -0.65 -1.46 15.81
N PHE A 101 -0.53 -2.75 15.51
CA PHE A 101 -1.23 -3.81 16.23
C PHE A 101 -0.64 -4.04 17.63
N ALA A 102 0.70 -4.07 17.73
CA ALA A 102 1.40 -4.16 19.00
C ALA A 102 1.12 -2.94 19.89
N GLY A 103 1.17 -1.73 19.32
CA GLY A 103 0.86 -0.48 20.00
C GLY A 103 -0.61 -0.40 20.46
N TRP A 104 -1.55 -0.82 19.62
CA TRP A 104 -2.97 -0.89 19.99
C TRP A 104 -3.22 -1.89 21.13
N ASN A 105 -2.58 -3.06 21.08
CA ASN A 105 -2.69 -4.06 22.14
C ASN A 105 -2.12 -3.54 23.47
N TYR A 106 -0.98 -2.87 23.42
CA TYR A 106 -0.37 -2.22 24.59
C TYR A 106 -1.28 -1.14 25.18
N TYR A 107 -1.82 -0.25 24.35
CA TYR A 107 -2.76 0.80 24.77
C TYR A 107 -4.03 0.21 25.43
N LYS A 108 -4.61 -0.84 24.82
CA LYS A 108 -5.78 -1.53 25.36
C LYS A 108 -5.50 -2.19 26.72
N SER A 109 -4.32 -2.80 26.88
CA SER A 109 -3.90 -3.45 28.12
C SER A 109 -3.68 -2.43 29.25
N SER A 110 -3.09 -1.27 28.94
CA SER A 110 -2.87 -0.19 29.91
C SER A 110 -4.19 0.36 30.46
N ARG A 111 -5.20 0.54 29.60
CA ARG A 111 -6.51 1.07 30.00
C ARG A 111 -7.36 0.09 30.82
N ASN A 112 -7.10 -1.21 30.72
CA ASN A 112 -7.81 -2.23 31.50
C ASN A 112 -7.14 -2.53 32.86
N SER A 113 -5.97 -1.93 33.11
CA SER A 113 -5.21 -2.08 34.36
C SER A 113 -5.37 -0.87 35.30
N GLU A 114 -6.13 0.14 34.87
CA GLU A 114 -6.75 1.20 35.68
C GLU A 114 -8.22 0.86 35.93
#